data_AF-A0AAW3TH40-F1
#
_entry.id   AF-A0AAW3TH40-F1
#
_cell.length_a   1.000
_cell.length_b   1.000
_cell.length_c   1.000
_cell.angle_alpha   90.00
_cell.angle_beta   90.00
_cell.angle_gamma   90.00
#
_symmetry.space_group_name_H-M   'P 1'
#
loop_
_entity.id
_entity.type
_entity.pdbx_description
1 polymer ?
#
loop_
_entity_poly.entity_id
_entity_poly.type
_entity_poly.pdbx_seq_one_letter_code
_entity_poly.pdbx_strand_id
1 'polypeptide(L)'
;MIIVLPHNKSSLIKDITDGIDRRHVGSLVTILIDKEGFSFTLIVGQNSLISGCTIKLSTRSTHLKNAQFSIDSAFAKRLPHYFPLEKDIVFHFKTLSSGTSIIELIHVDSDKNKAKSNQDNQSNKITIRICDCQEASEKHLTHFEDIKQLPTKKIRKAAIERMVYEIKKLHHGDNLSEVFEYIEIDVEKQVIKVQIAGRVSEIFLPKEINLPISIVMTQESFNQFDSLCKSIKDDEIGVVQQGELLILQTAEGVITCSLAGADEFHAKEPEETLSLISMILNLKIFKDEVNHCVNNYVTIKKADQAYLYLDNNRAVIAILTSPYKFAKPLHLKEIDNKKEGAISSLFRFSPKDLLKVKIKNSVNDYATQLQVIQHLNGELKLGVFCSENNGLPYHTISIEKDDSKLSEVVAMLENLDKTQYLQQKGQGELDV
;
A
#
# COMPACT_ATOMS: atom_id res chain seq x y z
N MET A 1 -1.83 20.67 -37.20
CA MET A 1 -1.34 21.39 -36.00
C MET A 1 -0.18 20.61 -35.43
N ILE A 2 0.86 21.29 -34.95
CA ILE A 2 1.94 20.65 -34.20
C ILE A 2 1.76 21.01 -32.73
N ILE A 3 1.53 20.01 -31.89
CA ILE A 3 1.25 20.15 -30.46
C ILE A 3 2.43 19.56 -29.71
N VAL A 4 3.08 20.37 -28.87
CA VAL A 4 4.26 19.95 -28.11
C VAL A 4 3.93 19.99 -26.62
N LEU A 5 3.82 18.81 -25.99
CA LEU A 5 3.58 18.72 -24.55
C LEU A 5 4.92 18.69 -23.80
N PRO A 6 5.11 19.57 -22.80
CA PRO A 6 6.32 19.61 -22.00
C PRO A 6 6.58 18.31 -21.23
N HIS A 7 7.83 17.85 -21.20
CA HIS A 7 8.22 16.60 -20.52
C HIS A 7 7.94 16.61 -19.01
N ASN A 8 8.05 17.78 -18.38
CA ASN A 8 7.78 17.94 -16.95
C ASN A 8 6.30 17.74 -16.59
N LYS A 9 5.42 17.54 -17.57
CA LYS A 9 4.00 17.18 -17.38
C LYS A 9 3.71 15.69 -17.52
N SER A 10 4.74 14.87 -17.80
CA SER A 10 4.59 13.42 -17.95
C SER A 10 3.94 12.76 -16.72
N SER A 11 4.36 13.13 -15.50
CA SER A 11 3.78 12.60 -14.26
C SER A 11 2.31 12.96 -14.09
N LEU A 12 1.93 14.22 -14.35
CA LEU A 12 0.53 14.64 -14.29
C LEU A 12 -0.33 13.89 -15.31
N ILE A 13 0.13 13.74 -16.55
CA ILE A 13 -0.58 12.96 -17.58
C ILE A 13 -0.70 11.50 -17.15
N LYS A 14 0.32 10.94 -16.50
CA LYS A 14 0.26 9.59 -15.92
C LYS A 14 -0.83 9.50 -14.85
N ASP A 15 -0.83 10.41 -13.89
CA ASP A 15 -1.82 10.43 -12.80
C ASP A 15 -3.26 10.49 -13.34
N ILE A 16 -3.51 11.32 -14.37
CA ILE A 16 -4.81 11.37 -15.05
C ILE A 16 -5.11 10.05 -15.77
N THR A 17 -4.22 9.57 -16.64
CA THR A 17 -4.48 8.42 -17.51
C THR A 17 -4.50 7.07 -16.79
N ASP A 18 -3.94 6.97 -15.58
CA ASP A 18 -4.04 5.78 -14.74
C ASP A 18 -5.51 5.44 -14.41
N GLY A 19 -6.37 6.47 -14.26
CA GLY A 19 -7.81 6.35 -14.03
C GLY A 19 -8.64 5.79 -15.20
N ILE A 20 -8.04 5.52 -16.36
CA ILE A 20 -8.73 4.89 -17.49
C ILE A 20 -9.01 3.41 -17.18
N ASP A 21 -10.27 3.00 -17.08
CA ASP A 21 -10.66 1.60 -16.97
C ASP A 21 -10.63 0.90 -18.35
N ARG A 22 -9.64 0.02 -18.54
CA ARG A 22 -9.43 -0.72 -19.79
C ARG A 22 -10.42 -1.86 -20.02
N ARG A 23 -11.25 -2.21 -19.04
CA ARG A 23 -12.26 -3.27 -19.17
C ARG A 23 -13.41 -2.85 -20.08
N HIS A 24 -13.59 -1.55 -20.29
CA HIS A 24 -14.65 -0.99 -21.12
C HIS A 24 -14.15 -0.79 -22.56
N VAL A 25 -14.56 -1.70 -23.45
CA VAL A 25 -14.24 -1.62 -24.88
C VAL A 25 -14.86 -0.35 -25.47
N GLY A 26 -14.09 0.42 -26.24
CA GLY A 26 -14.55 1.65 -26.87
C GLY A 26 -14.55 2.89 -25.97
N SER A 27 -13.92 2.84 -24.78
CA SER A 27 -13.75 4.04 -23.97
C SER A 27 -12.91 5.09 -24.70
N LEU A 28 -13.35 6.34 -24.65
CA LEU A 28 -12.72 7.48 -25.30
C LEU A 28 -12.01 8.37 -24.29
N VAL A 29 -11.10 9.21 -24.79
CA VAL A 29 -10.45 10.29 -24.05
C VAL A 29 -10.61 11.56 -24.85
N THR A 30 -11.16 12.60 -24.24
CA THR A 30 -11.45 13.87 -24.93
C THR A 30 -10.28 14.83 -24.77
N ILE A 31 -9.93 15.49 -25.86
CA ILE A 31 -8.86 16.47 -25.95
C ILE A 31 -9.45 17.80 -26.41
N LEU A 32 -9.06 18.86 -25.72
CA LEU A 32 -9.33 20.25 -26.14
C LEU A 32 -8.02 20.97 -26.39
N ILE A 33 -7.95 21.66 -27.52
CA ILE A 33 -6.88 22.59 -27.84
C ILE A 33 -7.47 23.99 -27.82
N ASP A 34 -6.93 24.84 -26.95
CA ASP A 34 -7.22 26.26 -26.94
C ASP A 34 -6.00 27.02 -27.47
N LYS A 35 -6.18 27.67 -28.62
CA LYS A 35 -5.16 28.46 -29.29
C LYS A 35 -4.83 29.73 -28.49
N GLU A 36 -5.82 30.38 -27.90
CA GLU A 36 -5.66 31.67 -27.23
C GLU A 36 -4.97 31.51 -25.88
N GLY A 37 -5.45 30.57 -25.06
CA GLY A 37 -4.79 30.16 -23.82
C GLY A 37 -3.54 29.32 -24.03
N PHE A 38 -3.25 28.91 -25.26
CA PHE A 38 -2.11 28.08 -25.64
C PHE A 38 -2.04 26.80 -24.78
N SER A 39 -3.17 26.09 -24.70
CA SER A 39 -3.37 24.99 -23.77
C SER A 39 -3.90 23.71 -24.43
N PHE A 40 -3.61 22.60 -23.78
CA PHE A 40 -4.07 21.25 -24.10
C PHE A 40 -4.79 20.69 -22.88
N THR A 41 -6.08 20.40 -23.01
CA THR A 41 -6.84 19.74 -21.96
C THR A 41 -7.06 18.28 -22.32
N LEU A 42 -6.78 17.38 -21.38
CA LEU A 42 -7.04 15.95 -21.48
C LEU A 42 -8.11 15.57 -20.46
N ILE A 43 -9.19 14.93 -20.91
CA ILE A 43 -10.28 14.48 -20.05
C ILE A 43 -10.50 12.99 -20.27
N VAL A 44 -10.48 12.23 -19.17
CA VAL A 44 -10.56 10.78 -19.15
C VAL A 44 -11.61 10.32 -18.14
N GLY A 45 -11.93 9.02 -18.17
CA GLY A 45 -12.83 8.40 -17.22
C GLY A 45 -14.24 8.22 -17.79
N GLN A 46 -15.18 7.82 -16.94
CA GLN A 46 -16.57 7.60 -17.32
C GLN A 46 -17.48 7.94 -16.15
N ASN A 47 -18.73 8.29 -16.46
CA ASN A 47 -19.76 8.62 -15.47
C ASN A 47 -19.27 9.70 -14.48
N SER A 48 -19.39 9.47 -13.17
CA SER A 48 -18.91 10.38 -12.13
C SER A 48 -17.40 10.32 -11.88
N LEU A 49 -16.67 9.39 -12.50
CA LEU A 49 -15.23 9.21 -12.32
C LEU A 49 -14.42 9.88 -13.42
N ILE A 50 -14.84 11.09 -13.81
CA ILE A 50 -14.13 11.88 -14.83
C ILE A 50 -12.98 12.64 -14.17
N SER A 51 -11.80 12.51 -14.75
CA SER A 51 -10.58 13.23 -14.35
C SER A 51 -10.04 13.98 -15.56
N GLY A 52 -9.25 15.02 -15.32
CA GLY A 52 -8.58 15.69 -16.43
C GLY A 52 -7.59 16.75 -16.00
N CYS A 53 -6.76 17.17 -16.95
CA CYS A 53 -5.79 18.22 -16.73
C CYS A 53 -5.74 19.19 -17.90
N THR A 54 -5.42 20.45 -17.61
CA THR A 54 -5.15 21.50 -18.58
C THR A 54 -3.67 21.86 -18.50
N ILE A 55 -2.95 21.62 -19.60
CA ILE A 55 -1.51 21.78 -19.72
C ILE A 55 -1.21 22.95 -20.64
N LYS A 56 -0.36 23.88 -20.18
CA LYS A 56 0.20 24.91 -21.06
C LYS A 56 1.15 24.28 -22.07
N LEU A 57 0.92 24.55 -23.34
CA LEU A 57 1.73 24.03 -24.44
C LEU A 57 3.12 24.67 -24.48
N SER A 58 4.10 23.96 -25.06
CA SER A 58 5.41 24.53 -25.36
C SER A 58 5.30 25.53 -26.50
N THR A 59 6.06 26.64 -26.45
CA THR A 59 6.10 27.69 -27.49
C THR A 59 6.52 27.16 -28.87
N ARG A 60 7.07 25.94 -28.91
CA ARG A 60 7.38 25.18 -30.12
C ARG A 60 6.14 24.58 -30.81
N SER A 61 4.97 24.64 -30.18
CA SER A 61 3.71 24.25 -30.80
C SER A 61 3.34 25.27 -31.88
N THR A 62 3.04 24.81 -33.08
CA THR A 62 2.82 25.67 -34.24
C THR A 62 1.52 25.33 -34.97
N HIS A 63 0.99 26.31 -35.70
CA HIS A 63 -0.25 26.18 -36.47
C HIS A 63 -1.43 25.70 -35.62
N LEU A 64 -1.47 26.10 -34.34
CA LEU A 64 -2.57 25.76 -33.43
C LEU A 64 -3.88 26.41 -33.89
N LYS A 65 -4.97 25.67 -33.71
CA LYS A 65 -6.36 26.08 -33.90
C LYS A 65 -7.15 25.56 -32.71
N ASN A 66 -8.27 26.24 -32.41
CA ASN A 66 -9.23 25.70 -31.47
C ASN A 66 -9.77 24.38 -32.02
N ALA A 67 -9.72 23.33 -31.21
CA ALA A 67 -10.13 21.99 -31.62
C ALA A 67 -10.62 21.20 -30.43
N GLN A 68 -11.62 20.36 -30.67
CA GLN A 68 -12.13 19.38 -29.71
C GLN A 68 -12.32 18.06 -30.45
N PHE A 69 -11.83 16.98 -29.86
CA PHE A 69 -11.97 15.63 -30.43
C PHE A 69 -11.70 14.60 -29.34
N SER A 70 -12.00 13.35 -29.62
CA SER A 70 -11.63 12.23 -28.75
C SER A 70 -10.67 11.27 -29.44
N ILE A 71 -9.87 10.57 -28.65
CA ILE A 71 -9.00 9.48 -29.08
C ILE A 71 -9.31 8.21 -28.31
N ASP A 72 -8.82 7.08 -28.81
CA ASP A 72 -8.93 5.80 -28.12
C ASP A 72 -8.23 5.84 -26.75
N SER A 73 -8.91 5.33 -25.72
CA SER A 73 -8.40 5.32 -24.35
C SER A 73 -7.17 4.43 -24.16
N ALA A 74 -7.01 3.35 -24.93
CA ALA A 74 -5.82 2.50 -24.85
C ALA A 74 -4.59 3.22 -25.43
N PHE A 75 -4.77 4.03 -26.48
CA PHE A 75 -3.74 4.94 -26.97
C PHE A 75 -3.38 6.00 -25.91
N ALA A 76 -4.40 6.68 -25.34
CA ALA A 76 -4.20 7.69 -24.32
C ALA A 76 -3.46 7.16 -23.08
N LYS A 77 -3.83 5.97 -22.59
CA LYS A 77 -3.18 5.32 -21.43
C LYS A 77 -1.71 4.99 -21.66
N ARG A 78 -1.26 4.91 -22.91
CA ARG A 78 0.15 4.69 -23.24
C ARG A 78 0.97 5.97 -23.36
N LEU A 79 0.32 7.14 -23.45
CA LEU A 79 1.00 8.43 -23.64
C LEU A 79 2.13 8.71 -22.64
N PRO A 80 1.98 8.46 -21.32
CA PRO A 80 3.07 8.71 -20.37
C PRO A 80 4.35 7.93 -20.70
N HIS A 81 4.21 6.74 -21.29
CA HIS A 81 5.35 5.89 -21.64
C HIS A 81 6.07 6.35 -22.91
N TYR A 82 5.45 7.21 -23.72
CA TYR A 82 6.03 7.72 -24.95
C TYR A 82 6.84 9.00 -24.76
N PHE A 83 6.88 9.57 -23.56
CA PHE A 83 7.80 10.64 -23.23
C PHE A 83 9.24 10.11 -23.29
N PRO A 84 10.08 10.63 -24.20
CA PRO A 84 11.51 10.34 -24.17
C PRO A 84 12.12 10.96 -22.90
N LEU A 85 13.22 10.39 -22.43
CA LEU A 85 13.89 10.86 -21.21
C LEU A 85 14.20 12.36 -21.33
N GLU A 86 13.63 13.15 -20.40
CA GLU A 86 13.81 14.61 -20.31
C GLU A 86 13.48 15.38 -21.60
N LYS A 87 12.60 14.84 -22.46
CA LYS A 87 12.22 15.48 -23.72
C LYS A 87 10.72 15.56 -23.90
N ASP A 88 10.30 16.67 -24.47
CA ASP A 88 8.90 16.93 -24.80
C ASP A 88 8.41 15.92 -25.84
N ILE A 89 7.10 15.63 -25.79
CA ILE A 89 6.42 14.80 -26.77
C ILE A 89 5.77 15.69 -27.84
N VAL A 90 5.82 15.26 -29.10
CA VAL A 90 5.30 16.02 -30.24
C VAL A 90 4.20 15.23 -30.92
N PHE A 91 3.02 15.84 -31.02
CA PHE A 91 1.88 15.33 -31.77
C PHE A 91 1.65 16.15 -33.03
N HIS A 92 1.34 15.47 -34.11
CA HIS A 92 0.84 16.06 -35.34
C HIS A 92 -0.64 15.74 -35.47
N PHE A 93 -1.48 16.75 -35.32
CA PHE A 93 -2.90 16.65 -35.66
C PHE A 93 -3.10 16.99 -37.13
N LYS A 94 -3.67 16.06 -37.90
CA LYS A 94 -3.91 16.20 -39.34
C LYS A 94 -5.35 15.82 -39.66
N THR A 95 -5.96 16.55 -40.59
CA THR A 95 -7.20 16.11 -41.24
C THR A 95 -6.82 15.61 -42.63
N LEU A 96 -7.08 14.34 -42.90
CA LEU A 96 -6.78 13.69 -44.16
C LEU A 96 -7.73 14.19 -45.25
N SER A 97 -7.38 13.96 -46.51
CA SER A 97 -8.27 14.28 -47.65
C SER A 97 -9.61 13.56 -47.59
N SER A 98 -9.69 12.42 -46.88
CA SER A 98 -10.93 11.70 -46.58
C SER A 98 -11.86 12.43 -45.60
N GLY A 99 -11.41 13.52 -44.98
CA GLY A 99 -12.11 14.21 -43.88
C GLY A 99 -11.82 13.63 -42.49
N THR A 100 -11.18 12.46 -42.41
CA THR A 100 -10.79 11.83 -41.13
C THR A 100 -9.70 12.63 -40.44
N SER A 101 -9.89 12.94 -39.16
CA SER A 101 -8.84 13.54 -38.33
C SER A 101 -8.03 12.47 -37.60
N ILE A 102 -6.72 12.66 -37.51
CA ILE A 102 -5.80 11.75 -36.82
C ILE A 102 -4.82 12.53 -35.93
N ILE A 103 -4.39 11.88 -34.85
CA ILE A 103 -3.17 12.24 -34.13
C ILE A 103 -2.06 11.28 -34.53
N GLU A 104 -0.94 11.85 -34.94
CA GLU A 104 0.31 11.14 -35.22
C GLU A 104 1.35 11.52 -34.19
N LEU A 105 2.00 10.53 -33.61
CA LEU A 105 3.10 10.65 -32.66
C LEU A 105 4.34 9.96 -33.23
N ILE A 106 5.45 10.69 -33.27
CA ILE A 106 6.76 10.12 -33.62
C ILE A 106 7.47 9.80 -32.31
N HIS A 107 7.56 8.51 -31.99
CA HIS A 107 8.24 7.99 -30.81
C HIS A 107 9.64 7.52 -31.17
N VAL A 108 10.63 7.90 -30.37
CA VAL A 108 11.99 7.35 -30.47
C VAL A 108 12.18 6.41 -29.29
N ASP A 109 12.31 5.11 -29.56
CA ASP A 109 12.60 4.13 -28.50
C ASP A 109 14.01 4.40 -27.96
N SER A 110 14.10 5.09 -26.84
CA SER A 110 15.31 5.07 -26.02
C SER A 110 15.20 3.91 -25.04
N ASP A 111 16.09 2.92 -25.18
CA ASP A 111 16.23 1.81 -24.22
C ASP A 111 16.56 2.42 -22.83
N LYS A 112 15.55 2.67 -22.00
CA LYS A 112 15.70 3.20 -20.62
C LYS A 112 16.58 2.31 -19.73
N ASN A 113 16.88 1.08 -20.17
CA ASN A 113 17.62 0.07 -19.41
C ASN A 113 19.08 -0.16 -19.86
N LYS A 114 19.61 0.58 -20.84
CA LYS A 114 20.97 0.36 -21.40
C LYS A 114 22.02 1.42 -21.06
N ALA A 115 21.83 2.21 -20.00
CA ALA A 115 22.87 3.13 -19.52
C ALA A 115 24.11 2.44 -18.88
N LYS A 116 24.29 1.12 -19.03
CA LYS A 116 25.41 0.37 -18.45
C LYS A 116 26.22 -0.50 -19.42
N SER A 117 25.90 -0.54 -20.70
CA SER A 117 26.71 -1.30 -21.68
C SER A 117 27.31 -0.34 -22.70
N ASN A 118 28.59 -0.04 -22.53
CA ASN A 118 29.43 0.58 -23.56
C ASN A 118 29.58 -0.40 -24.73
N GLN A 119 28.67 -0.37 -25.69
CA GLN A 119 28.94 -0.79 -27.05
C GLN A 119 28.22 0.13 -28.02
N ASP A 120 29.03 0.84 -28.80
CA ASP A 120 28.65 1.70 -29.90
C ASP A 120 27.78 0.96 -30.92
N ASN A 121 26.87 1.72 -31.54
CA ASN A 121 25.91 1.36 -32.59
C ASN A 121 24.57 0.76 -32.13
N GLN A 122 23.71 1.58 -31.52
CA GLN A 122 22.26 1.35 -31.55
C GLN A 122 21.57 2.46 -32.36
N SER A 123 21.01 2.10 -33.50
CA SER A 123 20.10 2.98 -34.23
C SER A 123 18.87 3.24 -33.36
N ASN A 124 18.64 4.50 -33.02
CA ASN A 124 17.38 4.95 -32.43
C ASN A 124 16.24 4.50 -33.36
N LYS A 125 15.47 3.47 -32.96
CA LYS A 125 14.32 3.04 -33.74
C LYS A 125 13.21 4.08 -33.60
N ILE A 126 12.91 4.73 -34.72
CA ILE A 126 11.81 5.69 -34.82
C ILE A 126 10.55 4.91 -35.14
N THR A 127 9.55 5.00 -34.26
CA THR A 127 8.25 4.38 -34.42
C THR A 127 7.19 5.46 -34.58
N ILE A 128 6.39 5.38 -35.65
CA ILE A 128 5.23 6.24 -35.84
C ILE A 128 4.01 5.56 -35.23
N ARG A 129 3.25 6.28 -34.42
CA ARG A 129 2.01 5.82 -33.80
C ARG A 129 0.88 6.75 -34.23
N ILE A 130 -0.19 6.19 -34.76
CA ILE A 130 -1.34 6.95 -35.28
C ILE A 130 -2.59 6.50 -34.54
N CYS A 131 -3.46 7.45 -34.21
CA CYS A 131 -4.78 7.21 -33.63
C CYS A 131 -5.81 8.06 -34.36
N ASP A 132 -6.90 7.42 -34.78
CA ASP A 132 -8.04 8.11 -35.39
C ASP A 132 -8.77 8.93 -34.34
N CYS A 133 -9.13 10.16 -34.71
CA CYS A 133 -9.89 11.06 -33.87
C CYS A 133 -11.38 10.84 -34.11
N GLN A 134 -12.14 10.88 -33.02
CA GLN A 134 -13.60 10.83 -33.00
C GLN A 134 -14.14 12.16 -32.47
N GLU A 135 -15.46 12.30 -32.47
CA GLU A 135 -16.11 13.46 -31.87
C GLU A 135 -15.79 13.58 -30.36
N ALA A 136 -15.75 14.82 -29.87
CA ALA A 136 -15.55 15.08 -28.45
C ALA A 136 -16.73 14.52 -27.64
N SER A 137 -16.46 13.94 -26.47
CA SER A 137 -17.52 13.44 -25.58
C SER A 137 -18.20 14.61 -24.87
N GLU A 138 -19.45 14.92 -25.21
CA GLU A 138 -20.22 15.97 -24.51
C GLU A 138 -20.31 15.72 -23.00
N LYS A 139 -20.37 14.45 -22.58
CA LYS A 139 -20.34 14.06 -21.17
C LYS A 139 -19.04 14.47 -20.49
N HIS A 140 -17.90 14.28 -21.15
CA HIS A 140 -16.61 14.75 -20.64
C HIS A 140 -16.60 16.26 -20.50
N LEU A 141 -17.03 16.98 -21.54
CA LEU A 141 -16.98 18.44 -21.56
C LEU A 141 -17.85 19.06 -20.45
N THR A 142 -19.10 18.61 -20.35
CA THR A 142 -20.05 19.15 -19.37
C THR A 142 -19.59 18.86 -17.95
N HIS A 143 -19.29 17.59 -17.64
CA HIS A 143 -18.99 17.18 -16.28
C HIS A 143 -17.63 17.71 -15.79
N PHE A 144 -16.64 17.85 -16.68
CA PHE A 144 -15.34 18.40 -16.31
C PHE A 144 -15.43 19.88 -15.92
N GLU A 145 -16.27 20.66 -16.62
CA GLU A 145 -16.53 22.05 -16.25
C GLU A 145 -17.32 22.14 -14.93
N ASP A 146 -18.30 21.26 -14.71
CA ASP A 146 -19.04 21.20 -13.45
C ASP A 146 -18.11 20.93 -12.26
N ILE A 147 -17.22 19.92 -12.37
CA ILE A 147 -16.27 19.59 -11.28
C ILE A 147 -15.33 20.77 -11.00
N LYS A 148 -14.86 21.46 -12.04
CA LYS A 148 -13.95 22.61 -11.86
C LYS A 148 -14.56 23.74 -11.03
N GLN A 149 -15.88 23.88 -11.04
CA GLN A 149 -16.61 24.92 -10.33
C GLN A 149 -17.04 24.51 -8.92
N LEU A 150 -16.81 23.26 -8.52
CA LEU A 150 -17.19 22.79 -7.18
C LEU A 150 -16.43 23.56 -6.09
N PRO A 151 -17.12 23.96 -5.00
CA PRO A 151 -16.45 24.58 -3.87
C PRO A 151 -15.55 23.56 -3.18
N THR A 152 -14.26 23.87 -3.08
CA THR A 152 -13.27 22.95 -2.50
C THR A 152 -12.70 23.45 -1.18
N LYS A 153 -12.35 22.52 -0.29
CA LYS A 153 -11.59 22.81 0.92
C LYS A 153 -10.11 22.72 0.58
N LYS A 154 -9.35 23.78 0.82
CA LYS A 154 -7.92 23.85 0.48
C LYS A 154 -7.08 23.22 1.58
N ILE A 155 -6.18 22.32 1.19
CA ILE A 155 -5.21 21.67 2.07
C ILE A 155 -3.82 21.99 1.54
N ARG A 156 -2.93 22.41 2.44
CA ARG A 156 -1.53 22.68 2.07
C ARG A 156 -0.81 21.40 1.71
N LYS A 157 -0.03 21.44 0.63
CA LYS A 157 0.83 20.35 0.16
C LYS A 157 1.75 19.84 1.28
N ALA A 158 2.36 20.72 2.06
CA ALA A 158 3.21 20.32 3.18
C ALA A 158 2.47 19.50 4.26
N ALA A 159 1.19 19.81 4.51
CA ALA A 159 0.37 19.04 5.45
C ALA A 159 0.06 17.64 4.91
N ILE A 160 -0.20 17.54 3.60
CA ILE A 160 -0.41 16.26 2.92
C ILE A 160 0.87 15.43 2.89
N GLU A 161 2.01 16.02 2.54
CA GLU A 161 3.30 15.33 2.54
C GLU A 161 3.63 14.79 3.94
N ARG A 162 3.35 15.58 4.98
CA ARG A 162 3.51 15.16 6.37
C ARG A 162 2.55 14.02 6.73
N MET A 163 1.28 14.13 6.34
CA MET A 163 0.26 13.10 6.51
C MET A 163 0.67 11.78 5.86
N VAL A 164 1.10 11.82 4.60
CA VAL A 164 1.58 10.64 3.85
C VAL A 164 2.81 10.04 4.52
N TYR A 165 3.76 10.86 4.96
CA TYR A 165 4.95 10.40 5.67
C TYR A 165 4.59 9.66 6.96
N GLU A 166 3.74 10.26 7.80
CA GLU A 166 3.33 9.64 9.05
C GLU A 166 2.54 8.35 8.79
N ILE A 167 1.58 8.34 7.87
CA ILE A 167 0.84 7.13 7.51
C ILE A 167 1.78 6.00 7.05
N LYS A 168 2.76 6.30 6.19
CA LYS A 168 3.74 5.31 5.75
C LYS A 168 4.57 4.75 6.91
N LYS A 169 4.77 5.53 7.98
CA LYS A 169 5.52 5.15 9.18
C LYS A 169 4.71 4.31 10.17
N LEU A 170 3.38 4.48 10.23
CA LEU A 170 2.51 3.81 11.21
C LEU A 170 2.61 2.27 11.19
N HIS A 171 3.14 1.69 10.12
CA HIS A 171 3.36 0.26 9.97
C HIS A 171 4.86 -0.04 9.73
N HIS A 172 5.69 0.07 10.77
CA HIS A 172 7.14 -0.10 10.65
C HIS A 172 7.53 -1.49 10.10
N GLY A 173 8.09 -1.55 8.88
CA GLY A 173 8.59 -2.79 8.24
C GLY A 173 8.01 -3.04 6.85
N ASP A 174 6.76 -2.65 6.60
CA ASP A 174 6.15 -2.53 5.27
C ASP A 174 5.25 -1.30 5.26
N ASN A 175 5.36 -0.46 4.22
CA ASN A 175 4.61 0.79 4.19
C ASN A 175 3.11 0.52 4.39
N LEU A 176 2.44 1.19 5.34
CA LEU A 176 0.99 1.02 5.59
C LEU A 176 0.19 1.13 4.29
N SER A 177 0.63 2.04 3.40
CA SER A 177 0.10 2.23 2.04
C SER A 177 0.12 0.99 1.14
N GLU A 178 0.75 -0.10 1.54
CA GLU A 178 0.79 -1.37 0.80
C GLU A 178 -0.23 -2.40 1.30
N VAL A 179 -0.84 -2.21 2.48
CA VAL A 179 -1.60 -3.27 3.18
C VAL A 179 -3.01 -2.90 3.62
N PHE A 180 -3.42 -1.63 3.56
CA PHE A 180 -4.78 -1.23 3.93
C PHE A 180 -5.76 -1.28 2.76
N GLU A 181 -7.03 -1.49 3.08
CA GLU A 181 -8.17 -1.39 2.17
C GLU A 181 -8.72 0.06 2.18
N TYR A 182 -8.98 0.59 3.37
CA TYR A 182 -9.40 1.98 3.61
C TYR A 182 -8.60 2.60 4.75
N ILE A 183 -8.42 3.92 4.67
CA ILE A 183 -7.91 4.74 5.76
C ILE A 183 -8.74 6.02 5.83
N GLU A 184 -9.18 6.37 7.03
CA GLU A 184 -9.81 7.64 7.34
C GLU A 184 -8.97 8.37 8.36
N ILE A 185 -8.70 9.64 8.06
CA ILE A 185 -8.09 10.57 8.98
C ILE A 185 -9.23 11.40 9.53
N ASP A 186 -9.64 11.08 10.76
CA ASP A 186 -10.72 11.78 11.44
C ASP A 186 -10.11 12.87 12.34
N VAL A 187 -10.15 14.11 11.85
CA VAL A 187 -9.59 15.26 12.58
C VAL A 187 -10.47 15.67 13.75
N GLU A 188 -11.75 15.33 13.76
CA GLU A 188 -12.66 15.68 14.86
C GLU A 188 -12.45 14.73 16.04
N LYS A 189 -12.39 13.43 15.76
CA LYS A 189 -12.11 12.40 16.77
C LYS A 189 -10.63 12.26 17.12
N GLN A 190 -9.73 12.90 16.37
CA GLN A 190 -8.28 12.80 16.53
C GLN A 190 -7.77 11.35 16.42
N VAL A 191 -8.30 10.60 15.44
CA VAL A 191 -7.92 9.21 15.16
C VAL A 191 -7.64 8.98 13.69
N ILE A 192 -6.86 7.95 13.41
CA ILE A 192 -6.76 7.31 12.10
C ILE A 192 -7.51 5.99 12.21
N LYS A 193 -8.63 5.89 11.49
CA LYS A 193 -9.40 4.65 11.35
C LYS A 193 -8.87 3.92 10.13
N VAL A 194 -8.50 2.67 10.27
CA VAL A 194 -7.92 1.88 9.18
C VAL A 194 -8.59 0.52 9.06
N GLN A 195 -8.83 0.08 7.82
CA GLN A 195 -9.34 -1.25 7.53
C GLN A 195 -8.25 -2.11 6.88
N ILE A 196 -7.92 -3.25 7.49
CA ILE A 196 -6.97 -4.24 6.98
C ILE A 196 -7.63 -5.62 7.05
N ALA A 197 -7.66 -6.34 5.92
CA ALA A 197 -8.26 -7.67 5.82
C ALA A 197 -9.71 -7.69 6.38
N GLY A 198 -10.50 -6.69 6.00
CA GLY A 198 -11.90 -6.53 6.42
C GLY A 198 -12.14 -6.02 7.84
N ARG A 199 -11.10 -5.92 8.70
CA ARG A 199 -11.21 -5.51 10.11
C ARG A 199 -10.80 -4.07 10.30
N VAL A 200 -11.53 -3.38 11.17
CA VAL A 200 -11.33 -1.96 11.46
C VAL A 200 -10.60 -1.81 12.78
N SER A 201 -9.63 -0.91 12.80
CA SER A 201 -8.93 -0.49 14.01
C SER A 201 -8.75 1.02 14.00
N GLU A 202 -8.66 1.61 15.18
CA GLU A 202 -8.35 3.03 15.36
C GLU A 202 -7.02 3.18 16.09
N ILE A 203 -6.25 4.17 15.65
CA ILE A 203 -5.03 4.61 16.31
C ILE A 203 -5.07 6.12 16.45
N PHE A 204 -4.35 6.66 17.44
CA PHE A 204 -4.29 8.11 17.64
C PHE A 204 -3.70 8.82 16.42
N LEU A 205 -4.32 9.94 16.04
CA LEU A 205 -3.81 10.82 15.02
C LEU A 205 -2.49 11.45 15.50
N PRO A 206 -1.36 11.27 14.80
CA PRO A 206 -0.12 11.94 15.16
C PRO A 206 -0.29 13.46 15.14
N LYS A 207 0.22 14.15 16.17
CA LYS A 207 0.04 15.60 16.36
C LYS A 207 0.56 16.43 15.18
N GLU A 208 1.47 15.88 14.40
CA GLU A 208 2.07 16.55 13.25
C GLU A 208 1.21 16.46 11.98
N ILE A 209 0.16 15.62 11.97
CA ILE A 209 -0.87 15.64 10.92
C ILE A 209 -1.89 16.70 11.30
N ASN A 210 -1.82 17.84 10.61
CA ASN A 210 -2.78 18.94 10.79
C ASN A 210 -3.53 19.18 9.47
N LEU A 211 -4.69 18.55 9.34
CA LEU A 211 -5.58 18.70 8.18
C LEU A 211 -6.80 19.55 8.57
N PRO A 212 -7.30 20.40 7.65
CA PRO A 212 -8.48 21.22 7.91
C PRO A 212 -9.81 20.44 7.80
N ILE A 213 -9.77 19.20 7.30
CA ILE A 213 -10.93 18.33 7.10
C ILE A 213 -10.54 16.87 7.34
N SER A 214 -11.53 16.05 7.73
CA SER A 214 -11.40 14.60 7.69
C SER A 214 -11.42 14.10 6.23
N ILE A 215 -10.67 13.04 5.95
CA ILE A 215 -10.56 12.47 4.59
C ILE A 215 -10.53 10.95 4.71
N VAL A 216 -11.37 10.27 3.92
CA VAL A 216 -11.30 8.82 3.69
C VAL A 216 -10.68 8.54 2.33
N MET A 217 -9.83 7.51 2.30
CA MET A 217 -9.11 7.11 1.11
C MET A 217 -9.09 5.58 1.02
N THR A 218 -9.32 5.08 -0.19
CA THR A 218 -8.85 3.75 -0.59
C THR A 218 -7.34 3.76 -0.81
N GLN A 219 -6.71 2.58 -0.84
CA GLN A 219 -5.28 2.46 -1.17
C GLN A 219 -4.91 3.14 -2.49
N GLU A 220 -5.76 3.00 -3.51
CA GLU A 220 -5.55 3.62 -4.82
C GLU A 220 -5.59 5.15 -4.73
N SER A 221 -6.64 5.70 -4.11
CA SER A 221 -6.78 7.15 -3.95
C SER A 221 -5.65 7.76 -3.11
N PHE A 222 -5.17 7.07 -2.08
CA PHE A 222 -4.01 7.51 -1.29
C PHE A 222 -2.73 7.60 -2.14
N ASN A 223 -2.49 6.61 -3.01
CA ASN A 223 -1.35 6.62 -3.91
C ASN A 223 -1.47 7.73 -4.96
N GLN A 224 -2.68 8.00 -5.47
CA GLN A 224 -2.94 9.12 -6.36
C GLN A 224 -2.70 10.47 -5.67
N PHE A 225 -3.12 10.61 -4.41
CA PHE A 225 -2.89 11.81 -3.61
C PHE A 225 -1.39 12.08 -3.39
N ASP A 226 -0.61 11.04 -3.03
CA ASP A 226 0.85 11.11 -2.89
C ASP A 226 1.55 11.46 -4.22
N SER A 227 1.13 10.85 -5.33
CA SER A 227 1.68 11.12 -6.67
C SER A 227 1.39 12.56 -7.12
N LEU A 228 0.15 13.01 -6.94
CA LEU A 228 -0.29 14.35 -7.28
C LEU A 228 0.49 15.41 -6.50
N CYS A 229 0.67 15.24 -5.18
CA CYS A 229 1.48 16.15 -4.38
C CYS A 229 2.89 16.32 -4.94
N LYS A 230 3.51 15.24 -5.43
CA LYS A 230 4.86 15.27 -6.02
C LYS A 230 4.89 15.88 -7.42
N SER A 231 3.80 15.77 -8.18
CA SER A 231 3.76 16.18 -9.60
C SER A 231 3.38 17.65 -9.81
N ILE A 232 2.67 18.27 -8.86
CA ILE A 232 2.22 19.66 -8.97
C ILE A 232 3.18 20.67 -8.34
N LYS A 233 3.09 21.91 -8.85
CA LYS A 233 3.79 23.08 -8.29
C LYS A 233 2.96 23.85 -7.27
N ASP A 234 1.65 23.61 -7.23
CA ASP A 234 0.75 24.32 -6.32
C ASP A 234 1.07 23.96 -4.87
N ASP A 235 0.99 24.96 -3.99
CA ASP A 235 1.19 24.78 -2.55
C ASP A 235 -0.08 24.27 -1.86
N GLU A 236 -1.21 24.26 -2.55
CA GLU A 236 -2.50 23.83 -2.02
C GLU A 236 -3.25 22.93 -3.01
N ILE A 237 -3.95 21.94 -2.46
CA ILE A 237 -4.85 21.05 -3.19
C ILE A 237 -6.25 21.26 -2.64
N GLY A 238 -7.20 21.51 -3.54
CA GLY A 238 -8.62 21.49 -3.23
C GLY A 238 -9.10 20.07 -3.06
N VAL A 239 -9.84 19.80 -2.00
CA VAL A 239 -10.43 18.48 -1.72
C VAL A 239 -11.94 18.63 -1.57
N VAL A 240 -12.66 17.72 -2.20
CA VAL A 240 -14.10 17.53 -2.03
C VAL A 240 -14.34 16.04 -1.85
N GLN A 241 -15.04 15.67 -0.79
CA GLN A 241 -15.48 14.31 -0.56
C GLN A 241 -17.00 14.31 -0.38
N GLN A 242 -17.71 13.57 -1.23
CA GLN A 242 -19.17 13.50 -1.23
C GLN A 242 -19.61 12.05 -1.44
N GLY A 243 -20.17 11.44 -0.40
CA GLY A 243 -20.48 10.01 -0.40
C GLY A 243 -19.22 9.19 -0.74
N GLU A 244 -19.33 8.35 -1.76
CA GLU A 244 -18.26 7.47 -2.22
C GLU A 244 -17.38 8.08 -3.33
N LEU A 245 -17.25 9.41 -3.36
CA LEU A 245 -16.44 10.14 -4.34
C LEU A 245 -15.42 11.04 -3.64
N LEU A 246 -14.16 10.94 -4.03
CA LEU A 246 -13.10 11.87 -3.65
C LEU A 246 -12.63 12.65 -4.88
N ILE A 247 -12.64 13.97 -4.81
CA ILE A 247 -12.17 14.86 -5.87
C ILE A 247 -10.99 15.67 -5.34
N LEU A 248 -9.91 15.62 -6.08
CA LEU A 248 -8.66 16.35 -5.84
C LEU A 248 -8.51 17.38 -6.95
N GLN A 249 -8.47 18.66 -6.59
CA GLN A 249 -8.43 19.76 -7.54
C GLN A 249 -7.16 20.61 -7.36
N THR A 250 -6.48 20.88 -8.45
CA THR A 250 -5.30 21.75 -8.53
C THR A 250 -5.56 22.84 -9.57
N ALA A 251 -4.62 23.78 -9.75
CA ALA A 251 -4.74 24.76 -10.82
C ALA A 251 -4.67 24.10 -12.21
N GLU A 252 -4.00 22.95 -12.32
CA GLU A 252 -3.74 22.26 -13.58
C GLU A 252 -4.72 21.12 -13.86
N GLY A 253 -5.58 20.73 -12.93
CA GLY A 253 -6.51 19.63 -13.19
C GLY A 253 -7.34 19.18 -12.00
N VAL A 254 -8.10 18.11 -12.26
CA VAL A 254 -8.94 17.40 -11.30
C VAL A 254 -8.67 15.91 -11.43
N ILE A 255 -8.52 15.23 -10.30
CA ILE A 255 -8.52 13.77 -10.18
C ILE A 255 -9.73 13.37 -9.38
N THR A 256 -10.49 12.43 -9.90
CA THR A 256 -11.68 11.89 -9.24
C THR A 256 -11.47 10.41 -8.95
N CYS A 257 -11.56 10.05 -7.68
CA CYS A 257 -11.34 8.70 -7.18
C CYS A 257 -12.65 8.09 -6.68
N SER A 258 -12.84 6.80 -6.98
CA SER A 258 -13.90 6.01 -6.36
C SER A 258 -13.52 5.66 -4.92
N LEU A 259 -14.45 5.89 -4.00
CA LEU A 259 -14.43 5.40 -2.64
C LEU A 259 -15.53 4.35 -2.43
N ALA A 260 -15.91 3.60 -3.47
CA ALA A 260 -16.93 2.55 -3.36
C ALA A 260 -16.66 1.65 -2.16
N GLY A 261 -17.64 1.42 -1.30
CA GLY A 261 -17.51 0.70 -0.02
C GLY A 261 -17.15 1.59 1.19
N ALA A 262 -16.99 2.91 1.02
CA ALA A 262 -16.70 3.82 2.12
C ALA A 262 -17.85 3.89 3.13
N ASP A 263 -19.10 3.78 2.68
CA ASP A 263 -20.25 3.78 3.59
C ASP A 263 -20.25 2.53 4.48
N GLU A 264 -19.91 1.35 3.93
CA GLU A 264 -19.72 0.13 4.71
C GLU A 264 -18.55 0.26 5.70
N PHE A 265 -17.44 0.87 5.27
CA PHE A 265 -16.30 1.15 6.13
C PHE A 265 -16.65 2.11 7.28
N HIS A 266 -17.42 3.17 7.03
CA HIS A 266 -17.88 4.08 8.07
C HIS A 266 -18.80 3.39 9.08
N ALA A 267 -19.69 2.51 8.60
CA ALA A 267 -20.63 1.76 9.44
C ALA A 267 -19.95 0.71 10.33
N LYS A 268 -18.76 0.23 9.96
CA LYS A 268 -17.98 -0.70 10.80
C LYS A 268 -17.43 0.00 12.03
N GLU A 269 -17.70 -0.55 13.20
CA GLU A 269 -17.06 -0.11 14.43
C GLU A 269 -15.65 -0.71 14.55
N PRO A 270 -14.71 0.01 15.19
CA PRO A 270 -13.42 -0.55 15.54
C PRO A 270 -13.60 -1.81 16.39
N GLU A 271 -12.86 -2.86 16.04
CA GLU A 271 -12.95 -4.11 16.77
C GLU A 271 -12.26 -3.94 18.14
N GLU A 272 -13.01 -4.00 19.23
CA GLU A 272 -12.41 -4.06 20.56
C GLU A 272 -11.62 -5.35 20.70
N THR A 273 -10.38 -5.22 21.17
CA THR A 273 -9.50 -6.37 21.39
C THR A 273 -8.87 -6.32 22.77
N LEU A 274 -8.65 -7.49 23.34
CA LEU A 274 -7.97 -7.65 24.61
C LEU A 274 -6.61 -8.28 24.36
N SER A 275 -5.55 -7.54 24.66
CA SER A 275 -4.22 -8.13 24.77
C SER A 275 -4.18 -9.01 26.02
N LEU A 276 -3.97 -10.32 25.82
CA LEU A 276 -3.91 -11.31 26.89
C LEU A 276 -2.49 -11.46 27.43
N ILE A 277 -1.51 -11.56 26.52
CA ILE A 277 -0.09 -11.74 26.83
C ILE A 277 0.72 -10.97 25.80
N SER A 278 1.75 -10.24 26.23
CA SER A 278 2.71 -9.55 25.36
C SER A 278 4.14 -9.96 25.70
N MET A 279 4.92 -10.33 24.70
CA MET A 279 6.30 -10.77 24.86
C MET A 279 7.20 -10.21 23.76
N ILE A 280 8.46 -9.98 24.08
CA ILE A 280 9.48 -9.52 23.13
C ILE A 280 10.50 -10.62 22.93
N LEU A 281 10.63 -11.12 21.70
CA LEU A 281 11.53 -12.22 21.36
C LEU A 281 12.20 -12.06 20.00
N ASN A 282 13.18 -12.92 19.75
CA ASN A 282 13.82 -13.03 18.44
C ASN A 282 12.97 -13.87 17.48
N LEU A 283 12.15 -13.20 16.66
CA LEU A 283 11.29 -13.89 15.69
C LEU A 283 12.10 -14.70 14.68
N LYS A 284 13.34 -14.30 14.35
CA LYS A 284 14.18 -15.10 13.47
C LYS A 284 14.51 -16.46 14.11
N ILE A 285 14.92 -16.49 15.38
CA ILE A 285 15.18 -17.77 16.09
C ILE A 285 13.91 -18.63 16.15
N PHE A 286 12.75 -18.01 16.39
CA PHE A 286 11.47 -18.70 16.35
C PHE A 286 11.24 -19.34 14.97
N LYS A 287 11.32 -18.53 13.90
CA LYS A 287 11.13 -19.01 12.53
C LYS A 287 12.15 -20.06 12.12
N ASP A 288 13.42 -19.90 12.48
CA ASP A 288 14.50 -20.82 12.15
C ASP A 288 14.24 -22.21 12.75
N GLU A 289 13.73 -22.27 13.99
CA GLU A 289 13.34 -23.54 14.61
C GLU A 289 12.19 -24.22 13.88
N VAL A 290 11.12 -23.46 13.61
CA VAL A 290 9.95 -23.99 12.89
C VAL A 290 10.34 -24.42 11.48
N ASN A 291 11.17 -23.64 10.80
CA ASN A 291 11.69 -23.95 9.47
C ASN A 291 12.58 -25.20 9.49
N HIS A 292 13.44 -25.37 10.50
CA HIS A 292 14.22 -26.58 10.69
C HIS A 292 13.32 -27.81 10.82
N CYS A 293 12.28 -27.75 11.67
CA CYS A 293 11.35 -28.86 11.86
C CYS A 293 10.57 -29.19 10.57
N VAL A 294 10.03 -28.19 9.89
CA VAL A 294 9.21 -28.38 8.68
C VAL A 294 10.04 -28.89 7.49
N ASN A 295 11.32 -28.48 7.37
CA ASN A 295 12.14 -28.90 6.24
C ASN A 295 12.77 -30.28 6.42
N ASN A 296 13.10 -30.68 7.66
CA ASN A 296 13.76 -31.96 7.91
C ASN A 296 12.80 -33.12 8.21
N TYR A 297 11.55 -32.83 8.60
CA TYR A 297 10.59 -33.86 8.99
C TYR A 297 9.27 -33.73 8.20
N VAL A 298 9.08 -34.59 7.20
CA VAL A 298 7.93 -34.57 6.29
C VAL A 298 6.59 -34.70 7.04
N THR A 299 6.54 -35.50 8.11
CA THR A 299 5.32 -35.66 8.92
C THR A 299 4.93 -34.36 9.61
N ILE A 300 5.90 -33.61 10.15
CA ILE A 300 5.67 -32.30 10.77
C ILE A 300 5.15 -31.31 9.73
N LYS A 301 5.77 -31.27 8.54
CA LYS A 301 5.33 -30.42 7.43
C LYS A 301 3.91 -30.67 6.97
N LYS A 302 3.50 -31.95 6.91
CA LYS A 302 2.15 -32.35 6.50
C LYS A 302 1.11 -32.03 7.58
N ALA A 303 1.45 -32.23 8.85
CA ALA A 303 0.56 -31.91 9.97
C ALA A 303 0.28 -30.41 10.08
N ASP A 304 1.27 -29.57 9.75
CA ASP A 304 1.16 -28.10 9.78
C ASP A 304 0.58 -27.58 11.10
N GLN A 305 1.07 -28.16 12.19
CA GLN A 305 0.62 -27.87 13.55
C GLN A 305 1.82 -27.77 14.47
N ALA A 306 1.92 -26.64 15.18
CA ALA A 306 2.90 -26.36 16.20
C ALA A 306 2.21 -25.68 17.39
N TYR A 307 2.91 -25.61 18.52
CA TYR A 307 2.40 -25.02 19.74
C TYR A 307 3.36 -23.98 20.29
N LEU A 308 2.80 -22.91 20.82
CA LEU A 308 3.48 -21.86 21.55
C LEU A 308 2.99 -21.91 23.00
N TYR A 309 3.84 -22.42 23.88
CA TYR A 309 3.60 -22.38 25.31
C TYR A 309 4.06 -21.04 25.87
N LEU A 310 3.20 -20.41 26.66
CA LEU A 310 3.49 -19.16 27.35
C LEU A 310 3.18 -19.31 28.85
N ASP A 311 4.14 -18.96 29.69
CA ASP A 311 3.91 -18.62 31.10
C ASP A 311 4.58 -17.28 31.46
N ASN A 312 4.36 -16.82 32.69
CA ASN A 312 4.85 -15.55 33.24
C ASN A 312 6.32 -15.23 32.94
N ASN A 313 7.20 -16.23 32.72
CA ASN A 313 8.62 -16.03 32.45
C ASN A 313 9.16 -16.85 31.26
N ARG A 314 8.33 -17.65 30.58
CA ARG A 314 8.81 -18.61 29.56
C ARG A 314 7.96 -18.59 28.31
N ALA A 315 8.63 -18.57 27.17
CA ALA A 315 8.03 -18.89 25.88
C ALA A 315 8.74 -20.10 25.29
N VAL A 316 7.98 -21.08 24.82
CA VAL A 316 8.51 -22.35 24.32
C VAL A 316 7.76 -22.72 23.05
N ILE A 317 8.50 -23.10 22.01
CA ILE A 317 7.93 -23.72 20.83
C ILE A 317 7.90 -25.22 21.08
N ALA A 318 6.74 -25.85 20.88
CA ALA A 318 6.62 -27.29 20.91
C ALA A 318 6.07 -27.84 19.60
N ILE A 319 6.63 -28.98 19.16
CA ILE A 319 6.09 -29.80 18.08
C ILE A 319 5.75 -31.16 18.68
N LEU A 320 4.48 -31.55 18.65
CA LEU A 320 3.98 -32.78 19.26
C LEU A 320 3.35 -33.71 18.22
N THR A 321 4.04 -33.87 17.08
CA THR A 321 3.56 -34.66 15.93
C THR A 321 4.26 -36.01 15.91
N SER A 322 3.56 -37.06 16.32
CA SER A 322 4.11 -38.42 16.38
C SER A 322 4.82 -38.84 15.08
N PRO A 323 6.00 -39.46 15.15
CA PRO A 323 6.73 -39.90 16.36
C PRO A 323 7.59 -38.81 17.02
N TYR A 324 7.55 -37.57 16.53
CA TYR A 324 8.44 -36.50 16.94
C TYR A 324 7.84 -35.64 18.05
N LYS A 325 8.65 -35.39 19.09
CA LYS A 325 8.32 -34.47 20.19
C LYS A 325 9.50 -33.56 20.43
N PHE A 326 9.33 -32.28 20.09
CA PHE A 326 10.36 -31.26 20.26
C PHE A 326 9.83 -30.15 21.13
N ALA A 327 10.67 -29.62 22.02
CA ALA A 327 10.39 -28.43 22.81
C ALA A 327 11.65 -27.57 22.84
N LYS A 328 11.55 -26.32 22.36
CA LYS A 328 12.65 -25.37 22.36
C LYS A 328 12.26 -24.10 23.11
N PRO A 329 12.90 -23.83 24.25
CA PRO A 329 12.79 -22.53 24.92
C PRO A 329 13.24 -21.40 24.01
N LEU A 330 12.48 -20.31 24.02
CA LEU A 330 12.80 -19.07 23.33
C LEU A 330 13.41 -18.08 24.32
N HIS A 331 14.50 -17.42 23.92
CA HIS A 331 15.07 -16.36 24.71
C HIS A 331 14.17 -15.12 24.62
N LEU A 332 13.64 -14.71 25.76
CA LEU A 332 12.81 -13.52 25.89
C LEU A 332 13.69 -12.32 26.25
N LYS A 333 13.39 -11.15 25.67
CA LYS A 333 14.00 -9.88 26.07
C LYS A 333 13.17 -9.19 27.15
N GLU A 334 11.85 -9.24 27.03
CA GLU A 334 10.90 -8.65 27.98
C GLU A 334 9.53 -9.36 27.88
N ILE A 335 8.77 -9.35 28.97
CA ILE A 335 7.36 -9.80 29.02
C ILE A 335 6.59 -8.74 29.80
N ASP A 336 5.51 -8.23 29.22
CA ASP A 336 4.60 -7.35 29.96
C ASP A 336 3.56 -8.22 30.69
N ASN A 337 3.80 -8.43 31.99
CA ASN A 337 2.99 -9.27 32.89
C ASN A 337 1.87 -8.47 33.58
N LYS A 338 1.27 -7.48 32.92
CA LYS A 338 0.24 -6.59 33.52
C LYS A 338 -1.10 -7.24 33.89
N LYS A 339 -1.22 -8.56 33.90
CA LYS A 339 -2.38 -9.27 34.44
C LYS A 339 -1.95 -10.36 35.42
N GLU A 340 -2.07 -10.08 36.71
CA GLU A 340 -2.00 -11.09 37.77
C GLU A 340 -3.00 -12.23 37.44
N GLY A 341 -2.50 -13.47 37.40
CA GLY A 341 -3.33 -14.67 37.21
C GLY A 341 -3.16 -15.41 35.88
N ALA A 342 -2.16 -15.11 35.04
CA ALA A 342 -1.89 -15.89 33.84
C ALA A 342 -1.44 -17.33 34.17
N ILE A 343 -2.40 -18.25 34.12
CA ILE A 343 -2.17 -19.69 34.09
C ILE A 343 -1.41 -20.00 32.80
N SER A 344 -0.35 -20.79 32.89
CA SER A 344 0.40 -21.27 31.73
C SER A 344 -0.56 -21.77 30.64
N SER A 345 -0.39 -21.26 29.42
CA SER A 345 -1.34 -21.51 28.32
C SER A 345 -0.60 -22.03 27.10
N LEU A 346 -1.21 -22.98 26.40
CA LEU A 346 -0.68 -23.54 25.18
C LEU A 346 -1.52 -23.08 23.98
N PHE A 347 -0.87 -22.46 23.00
CA PHE A 347 -1.53 -21.96 21.80
C PHE A 347 -1.08 -22.74 20.57
N ARG A 348 -2.02 -23.39 19.89
CA ARG A 348 -1.84 -24.07 18.62
C ARG A 348 -1.80 -23.04 17.48
N PHE A 349 -0.88 -23.22 16.53
CA PHE A 349 -0.76 -22.37 15.33
C PHE A 349 -0.26 -23.17 14.11
N SER A 350 -0.44 -22.60 12.91
CA SER A 350 0.11 -23.14 11.65
C SER A 350 1.57 -22.68 11.43
N PRO A 351 2.54 -23.60 11.34
CA PRO A 351 3.89 -23.32 10.86
C PRO A 351 3.94 -22.55 9.55
N LYS A 352 3.09 -22.89 8.57
CA LYS A 352 3.05 -22.17 7.28
C LYS A 352 2.73 -20.70 7.45
N ASP A 353 1.78 -20.36 8.32
CA ASP A 353 1.39 -18.97 8.53
C ASP A 353 2.47 -18.17 9.24
N LEU A 354 3.15 -18.75 10.23
CA LEU A 354 4.34 -18.13 10.83
C LEU A 354 5.45 -17.89 9.81
N LEU A 355 5.72 -18.86 8.92
CA LEU A 355 6.80 -18.75 7.94
C LEU A 355 6.53 -17.69 6.85
N LYS A 356 5.25 -17.40 6.55
CA LYS A 356 4.83 -16.33 5.62
C LYS A 356 5.14 -14.91 6.13
N VAL A 357 5.32 -14.71 7.43
CA VAL A 357 5.61 -13.38 8.02
C VAL A 357 6.95 -12.85 7.49
N LYS A 358 6.96 -11.73 6.76
CA LYS A 358 8.18 -11.16 6.13
C LYS A 358 8.60 -9.82 6.75
N ILE A 359 9.14 -9.83 7.96
CA ILE A 359 9.62 -8.57 8.56
C ILE A 359 10.85 -8.04 7.78
N LYS A 360 10.75 -6.85 7.16
CA LYS A 360 11.92 -6.13 6.63
C LYS A 360 12.64 -5.44 7.79
N ASN A 361 13.91 -5.79 7.98
CA ASN A 361 14.75 -5.39 9.11
C ASN A 361 14.82 -3.87 9.34
N SER A 362 14.77 -3.45 10.61
CA SER A 362 15.31 -2.17 11.09
C SER A 362 16.40 -2.41 12.14
N VAL A 363 17.65 -2.42 11.67
CA VAL A 363 18.92 -1.93 12.26
C VAL A 363 19.29 -2.21 13.74
N ASN A 364 18.39 -2.54 14.67
CA ASN A 364 18.75 -2.96 16.03
C ASN A 364 18.09 -4.31 16.36
N ASP A 365 18.90 -5.36 16.25
CA ASP A 365 18.89 -6.51 17.16
C ASP A 365 17.53 -7.16 17.48
N TYR A 366 16.97 -7.91 16.52
CA TYR A 366 16.12 -9.09 16.73
C TYR A 366 15.05 -9.06 17.86
N ALA A 367 14.45 -7.92 18.16
CA ALA A 367 13.39 -7.80 19.16
C ALA A 367 12.07 -7.59 18.43
N THR A 368 11.20 -8.60 18.42
CA THR A 368 9.85 -8.52 17.86
C THR A 368 8.87 -8.71 19.00
N GLN A 369 7.95 -7.76 19.15
CA GLN A 369 6.87 -7.89 20.10
C GLN A 369 5.80 -8.79 19.50
N LEU A 370 5.44 -9.85 20.22
CA LEU A 370 4.33 -10.73 19.90
C LEU A 370 3.26 -10.56 20.97
N GLN A 371 2.00 -10.43 20.55
CA GLN A 371 0.87 -10.35 21.47
C GLN A 371 -0.16 -11.41 21.14
N VAL A 372 -0.67 -12.09 22.18
CA VAL A 372 -1.89 -12.89 22.07
C VAL A 372 -3.07 -11.93 22.22
N ILE A 373 -3.79 -11.73 21.12
CA ILE A 373 -4.91 -10.81 21.00
C ILE A 373 -6.19 -11.64 21.01
N GLN A 374 -7.10 -11.34 21.93
CA GLN A 374 -8.44 -11.89 21.95
C GLN A 374 -9.44 -10.90 21.38
N HIS A 375 -10.21 -11.36 20.42
CA HIS A 375 -11.32 -10.64 19.81
C HIS A 375 -12.62 -10.88 20.59
N LEU A 376 -13.60 -9.98 20.45
CA LEU A 376 -14.90 -10.09 21.15
C LEU A 376 -15.65 -11.39 20.84
N ASN A 377 -15.49 -11.92 19.63
CA ASN A 377 -16.06 -13.20 19.22
C ASN A 377 -15.35 -14.44 19.83
N GLY A 378 -14.32 -14.21 20.67
CA GLY A 378 -13.50 -15.25 21.28
C GLY A 378 -12.34 -15.76 20.41
N GLU A 379 -12.22 -15.31 19.17
CA GLU A 379 -11.11 -15.67 18.29
C GLU A 379 -9.78 -15.17 18.87
N LEU A 380 -8.76 -16.00 18.80
CA LEU A 380 -7.41 -15.66 19.24
C LEU A 380 -6.49 -15.48 18.04
N LYS A 381 -5.69 -14.42 18.09
CA LYS A 381 -4.63 -14.17 17.11
C LYS A 381 -3.32 -13.89 17.79
N LEU A 382 -2.24 -14.34 17.18
CA LEU A 382 -0.89 -13.89 17.50
C LEU A 382 -0.57 -12.68 16.63
N GLY A 383 -0.65 -11.49 17.21
CA GLY A 383 -0.21 -10.25 16.58
C GLY A 383 1.31 -10.15 16.61
N VAL A 384 1.92 -9.93 15.46
CA VAL A 384 3.35 -9.70 15.29
C VAL A 384 3.56 -8.20 15.14
N PHE A 385 4.35 -7.57 16.00
CA PHE A 385 4.62 -6.13 16.01
C PHE A 385 6.12 -5.88 15.80
N CYS A 386 6.43 -4.93 14.92
CA CYS A 386 7.82 -4.61 14.59
C CYS A 386 8.48 -3.63 15.57
N SER A 387 7.69 -2.96 16.43
CA SER A 387 8.21 -2.11 17.50
C SER A 387 7.20 -1.99 18.65
N GLU A 388 7.69 -1.65 19.84
CA GLU A 388 6.89 -1.46 21.07
C GLU A 388 5.86 -0.31 20.95
N ASN A 389 6.07 0.63 20.02
CA ASN A 389 5.21 1.80 19.84
C ASN A 389 4.16 1.61 18.72
N ASN A 390 4.07 0.41 18.13
CA ASN A 390 3.12 0.16 17.06
C ASN A 390 1.70 0.02 17.62
N GLY A 391 0.78 0.88 17.18
CA GLY A 391 -0.64 0.78 17.51
C GLY A 391 -1.37 -0.39 16.81
N LEU A 392 -0.75 -1.01 15.80
CA LEU A 392 -1.34 -2.10 15.00
C LEU A 392 -0.35 -3.25 14.78
N PRO A 393 -0.82 -4.50 14.75
CA PRO A 393 0.02 -5.64 14.41
C PRO A 393 0.44 -5.56 12.94
N TYR A 394 1.73 -5.81 12.69
CA TYR A 394 2.32 -5.95 11.35
C TYR A 394 1.76 -7.16 10.59
N HIS A 395 1.52 -8.26 11.32
CA HIS A 395 0.88 -9.45 10.80
C HIS A 395 0.08 -10.11 11.91
N THR A 396 -0.96 -10.85 11.56
CA THR A 396 -1.67 -11.68 12.53
C THR A 396 -1.67 -13.12 12.08
N ILE A 397 -1.47 -14.03 13.02
CA ILE A 397 -1.54 -15.48 12.80
C ILE A 397 -2.71 -16.00 13.61
N SER A 398 -3.61 -16.77 12.99
CA SER A 398 -4.68 -17.44 13.74
C SER A 398 -4.09 -18.46 14.70
N ILE A 399 -4.52 -18.40 15.96
CA ILE A 399 -4.11 -19.34 17.00
C ILE A 399 -5.32 -19.86 17.75
N GLU A 400 -5.17 -21.00 18.41
CA GLU A 400 -6.23 -21.58 19.23
C GLU A 400 -5.64 -22.04 20.56
N LYS A 401 -6.37 -21.84 21.65
CA LYS A 401 -5.95 -22.37 22.95
C LYS A 401 -6.18 -23.88 22.97
N ASP A 402 -5.13 -24.67 23.25
CA ASP A 402 -5.16 -26.13 23.29
C ASP A 402 -4.41 -26.67 24.50
N ASP A 403 -5.03 -26.59 25.67
CA ASP A 403 -4.42 -27.07 26.91
C ASP A 403 -4.41 -28.61 27.03
N SER A 404 -4.99 -29.35 26.07
CA SER A 404 -5.01 -30.82 26.09
C SER A 404 -3.60 -31.43 26.03
N LYS A 405 -2.64 -30.65 25.51
CA LYS A 405 -1.22 -31.01 25.38
C LYS A 405 -0.31 -30.27 26.37
N LEU A 406 -0.87 -29.46 27.26
CA LEU A 406 -0.10 -28.65 28.20
C LEU A 406 0.79 -29.49 29.11
N SER A 407 0.24 -30.56 29.70
CA SER A 407 0.98 -31.45 30.61
C SER A 407 2.17 -32.13 29.94
N GLU A 408 2.04 -32.47 28.65
CA GLU A 408 3.11 -33.06 27.85
C GLU A 408 4.27 -32.08 27.66
N VAL A 409 3.98 -30.82 27.35
CA VAL A 409 5.00 -29.76 27.22
C VAL A 409 5.66 -29.45 28.55
N VAL A 410 4.89 -29.33 29.64
CA VAL A 410 5.42 -29.07 30.98
C VAL A 410 6.39 -30.18 31.41
N ALA A 411 6.04 -31.45 31.21
CA ALA A 411 6.92 -32.57 31.52
C ALA A 411 8.23 -32.55 30.71
N MET A 412 8.19 -32.13 29.44
CA MET A 412 9.40 -31.95 28.63
C MET A 412 10.31 -30.85 29.19
N LEU A 413 9.72 -29.74 29.66
CA LEU A 413 10.45 -28.63 30.26
C LEU A 413 11.09 -29.00 31.60
N GLU A 414 10.36 -29.70 32.48
CA GLU A 414 10.92 -30.18 33.75
C GLU A 414 12.12 -31.12 33.55
N ASN A 415 12.06 -31.98 32.54
CA ASN A 415 13.18 -32.86 32.21
C ASN A 415 14.39 -32.07 31.68
N LEU A 416 14.15 -31.05 30.84
CA LEU A 416 15.19 -30.17 30.33
C LEU A 416 15.88 -29.40 31.47
N ASP A 417 15.11 -28.83 32.40
CA ASP A 417 15.64 -28.12 33.58
C ASP A 417 16.50 -29.05 34.46
N LYS A 418 16.03 -30.28 34.71
CA LYS A 418 16.80 -31.31 35.46
C LYS A 418 18.12 -31.67 34.78
N THR A 419 18.10 -31.87 33.46
CA THR A 419 19.31 -32.21 32.70
C THR A 419 20.32 -31.06 32.70
N GLN A 420 19.88 -29.82 32.54
CA GLN A 420 20.74 -28.65 32.61
C GLN A 420 21.38 -28.48 34.00
N TYR A 421 20.61 -28.68 35.07
CA TYR A 421 21.11 -28.64 36.44
C TYR A 421 22.22 -29.68 36.68
N LEU A 422 22.04 -30.91 36.20
CA LEU A 422 23.05 -31.98 36.34
C LEU A 422 24.32 -31.69 35.52
N GLN A 423 24.20 -31.12 34.33
CA GLN A 423 25.35 -30.73 33.50
C GLN A 423 26.17 -29.60 34.13
N GLN A 424 25.51 -28.62 34.77
CA GLN A 424 26.20 -27.54 35.49
C GLN A 424 26.91 -28.05 36.76
N LYS A 425 26.34 -29.02 37.46
CA LYS A 425 26.99 -29.66 38.62
C LYS A 425 28.20 -30.51 38.23
N GLY A 426 28.10 -31.27 37.13
CA GLY A 426 29.21 -32.10 36.65
C GLY A 426 30.41 -31.31 36.11
N GLN A 427 30.24 -30.03 35.76
CA GLN A 427 31.34 -29.13 35.40
C GLN A 427 32.04 -28.49 36.62
N GLY A 428 31.43 -28.51 37.81
CA GLY A 428 32.00 -27.97 39.04
C GLY A 428 32.93 -28.92 39.82
N GLU A 429 33.00 -30.20 39.44
CA GLU A 429 33.85 -31.23 40.08
C GLU A 429 35.16 -31.53 39.31
N LEU A 430 35.47 -30.77 38.25
CA LEU A 430 36.72 -30.92 37.49
C LEU A 430 37.76 -29.82 37.74
N ASP A 431 37.47 -28.86 38.62
CA ASP A 431 38.45 -27.89 39.14
C ASP A 431 38.69 -28.14 40.64
N VAL A 432 39.43 -29.21 40.97
CA VAL A 432 40.19 -29.35 42.24
C VAL A 432 41.56 -29.96 41.96
#